data_AF-A0AAW0NJM6-F1
#
_entry.id   AF-A0AAW0NJM6-F1
#
_cell.length_a   1.000
_cell.length_b   1.000
_cell.length_c   1.000
_cell.angle_alpha   90.00
_cell.angle_beta   90.00
_cell.angle_gamma   90.00
#
_symmetry.space_group_name_H-M   'P 1'
#
loop_
_entity.id
_entity.type
_entity.pdbx_description
1 polymer ?
#
loop_
_entity_poly.entity_id
_entity_poly.type
_entity_poly.pdbx_seq_one_letter_code
_entity_poly.pdbx_strand_id
1 'polypeptide(L)'
;MVSHRQKRVWKYIEEGSLLKLKSYLKKHRDVELNFSQGRRQRSPLHLACCLGDDAVLRLLLKHGAQVLLKDRKGDTALHTAAGRALKHGKTAYDDLVVP
;
A
#
# COMPACT_ATOMS: atom_id res chain seq x y z
N MET A 1 1.40 0.48 -18.85
CA MET A 1 1.24 1.95 -18.76
C MET A 1 0.09 2.24 -17.82
N VAL A 2 0.27 3.08 -16.80
CA VAL A 2 -0.74 3.30 -15.73
C VAL A 2 -1.80 4.30 -16.19
N SER A 3 -3.08 3.97 -16.04
CA SER A 3 -4.22 4.79 -16.48
C SER A 3 -4.31 6.12 -15.71
N HIS A 4 -4.94 7.13 -16.30
CA HIS A 4 -5.14 8.43 -15.64
C HIS A 4 -5.92 8.29 -14.31
N ARG A 5 -6.84 7.32 -14.21
CA ARG A 5 -7.58 7.04 -12.97
C ARG A 5 -6.68 6.48 -11.87
N GLN A 6 -5.82 5.53 -12.24
CA GLN A 6 -4.82 4.93 -11.34
C GLN A 6 -3.82 5.97 -10.83
N LYS A 7 -3.39 6.90 -11.70
CA LYS A 7 -2.54 8.05 -11.29
C LYS A 7 -3.23 8.94 -10.24
N ARG A 8 -4.55 9.15 -10.33
CA ARG A 8 -5.30 9.90 -9.29
C ARG A 8 -5.36 9.14 -7.98
N VAL A 9 -5.64 7.85 -8.02
CA VAL A 9 -5.61 6.99 -6.82
C VAL A 9 -4.25 7.08 -6.14
N TRP A 10 -3.17 6.96 -6.92
CA TRP A 10 -1.80 7.09 -6.42
C TRP A 10 -1.58 8.42 -5.71
N LYS A 11 -1.97 9.54 -6.35
CA LYS A 11 -1.86 10.88 -5.78
C LYS A 11 -2.61 11.00 -4.45
N TYR A 12 -3.83 10.46 -4.33
CA TYR A 12 -4.59 10.52 -3.07
C TYR A 12 -3.96 9.71 -1.94
N ILE A 13 -3.27 8.61 -2.27
CA ILE A 13 -2.53 7.81 -1.29
C ILE A 13 -1.27 8.55 -0.84
N GLU A 14 -0.50 9.14 -1.78
CA GLU A 14 0.67 9.98 -1.44
C GLU A 14 0.30 11.18 -0.57
N GLU A 15 -0.85 11.81 -0.83
CA GLU A 15 -1.36 12.93 -0.04
C GLU A 15 -1.97 12.51 1.31
N GLY A 16 -2.13 11.20 1.60
CA GLY A 16 -2.84 10.72 2.80
C GLY A 16 -4.32 11.12 2.85
N SER A 17 -4.91 11.47 1.70
CA SER A 17 -6.27 12.02 1.63
C SER A 17 -7.33 10.93 1.59
N LEU A 18 -7.61 10.30 2.74
CA LEU A 18 -8.57 9.20 2.89
C LEU A 18 -9.97 9.55 2.35
N LEU A 19 -10.50 10.74 2.67
CA LEU A 19 -11.84 11.17 2.25
C LEU A 19 -11.96 11.26 0.73
N LYS A 20 -10.95 11.86 0.07
CA LYS A 20 -10.89 11.97 -1.39
C LYS A 20 -10.79 10.59 -2.02
N LEU A 21 -9.91 9.74 -1.50
CA LEU A 21 -9.74 8.37 -1.99
C LEU A 21 -11.05 7.57 -1.87
N LYS A 22 -11.70 7.60 -0.71
CA LYS A 22 -12.97 6.90 -0.46
C LYS A 22 -14.09 7.37 -1.38
N SER A 23 -14.23 8.69 -1.55
CA SER A 23 -15.22 9.26 -2.47
C SER A 23 -14.95 8.85 -3.92
N TYR A 24 -13.67 8.87 -4.33
CA TYR A 24 -13.25 8.50 -5.68
C TYR A 24 -13.51 7.02 -5.99
N LEU A 25 -13.15 6.11 -5.08
CA LEU A 25 -13.38 4.67 -5.24
C LEU A 25 -14.87 4.31 -5.18
N LYS A 26 -15.68 5.08 -4.44
CA LYS A 26 -17.14 4.91 -4.44
C LYS A 26 -17.77 5.31 -5.78
N LYS A 27 -17.26 6.37 -6.41
CA LYS A 27 -17.73 6.86 -7.71
C LYS A 27 -17.25 6.01 -8.88
N HIS A 28 -16.05 5.45 -8.78
CA HIS A 28 -15.42 4.65 -9.83
C HIS A 28 -15.13 3.23 -9.32
N ARG A 29 -16.13 2.35 -9.37
CA ARG A 29 -16.03 0.94 -8.94
C ARG A 29 -15.19 0.08 -9.87
N ASP A 30 -14.96 0.54 -11.09
CA ASP A 30 -14.20 -0.09 -12.16
C ASP A 30 -12.70 0.25 -12.11
N VAL A 31 -12.23 0.89 -11.02
CA VAL A 31 -10.82 1.23 -10.87
C VAL A 31 -10.03 0.03 -10.41
N GLU A 32 -9.15 -0.45 -11.29
CA GLU A 32 -8.14 -1.46 -10.96
C GLU A 32 -7.12 -0.91 -9.95
N LEU A 33 -7.06 -1.56 -8.78
CA LEU A 33 -6.11 -1.25 -7.70
C LEU A 33 -4.84 -2.10 -7.75
N ASN A 34 -4.84 -3.15 -8.57
CA ASN A 34 -3.75 -4.12 -8.71
C ASN A 34 -2.74 -3.68 -9.77
N PHE A 35 -2.26 -2.45 -9.67
CA PHE A 35 -1.25 -1.91 -10.56
C PHE A 35 0.04 -1.64 -9.81
N SER A 36 1.14 -1.54 -10.53
CA SER A 36 2.44 -1.15 -10.01
C SER A 36 2.96 0.07 -10.75
N GLN A 37 3.64 0.97 -10.05
CA GLN A 37 4.24 2.17 -10.64
C GLN A 37 5.62 2.49 -10.05
N GLY A 38 6.38 3.26 -10.83
CA GLY A 38 7.70 3.77 -10.46
C GLY A 38 8.82 2.76 -10.66
N ARG A 39 10.05 3.18 -10.37
CA ARG A 39 11.27 2.36 -10.60
C ARG A 39 11.33 1.07 -9.77
N ARG A 40 10.53 0.99 -8.70
CA ARG A 40 10.42 -0.18 -7.81
C ARG A 40 9.22 -1.06 -8.12
N GLN A 41 8.38 -0.72 -9.10
CA GLN A 41 7.13 -1.44 -9.38
C GLN A 41 6.28 -1.64 -8.10
N ARG A 42 6.12 -0.59 -7.30
CA ARG A 42 5.35 -0.67 -6.07
C ARG A 42 3.87 -0.57 -6.38
N SER A 43 3.07 -1.38 -5.70
CA SER A 43 1.60 -1.27 -5.77
C SER A 43 1.06 -0.22 -4.79
N PRO A 44 -0.20 0.21 -4.94
CA PRO A 44 -0.89 1.06 -3.96
C PRO A 44 -0.78 0.56 -2.52
N LEU A 45 -0.85 -0.77 -2.31
CA LEU A 45 -0.67 -1.39 -1.00
C LEU A 45 0.76 -1.22 -0.45
N HIS A 46 1.78 -1.38 -1.29
CA HIS A 46 3.17 -1.11 -0.86
C HIS A 46 3.33 0.35 -0.41
N LEU A 47 2.65 1.28 -1.09
CA LEU A 47 2.71 2.69 -0.75
C LEU A 47 2.00 2.97 0.58
N ALA A 48 0.80 2.42 0.79
CA ALA A 48 0.09 2.54 2.07
C ALA A 48 0.92 1.99 3.24
N CYS A 49 1.54 0.80 3.07
CA CYS A 49 2.46 0.23 4.06
C CYS A 49 3.74 1.07 4.25
N CYS A 50 4.28 1.63 3.16
CA CYS A 50 5.42 2.55 3.22
C CYS A 50 5.10 3.82 4.00
N LEU A 51 3.86 4.30 3.94
CA LEU A 51 3.40 5.52 4.62
C LEU A 51 2.93 5.23 6.06
N GLY A 52 2.61 3.98 6.37
CA GLY A 52 2.04 3.57 7.66
C GLY A 52 0.59 4.04 7.83
N ASP A 53 -0.13 4.25 6.73
CA ASP A 53 -1.51 4.71 6.75
C ASP A 53 -2.46 3.51 6.74
N ASP A 54 -2.80 3.05 7.95
CA ASP A 54 -3.71 1.93 8.18
C ASP A 54 -5.11 2.17 7.60
N ALA A 55 -5.56 3.42 7.58
CA ALA A 55 -6.90 3.76 7.09
C ALA A 55 -6.97 3.60 5.57
N VAL A 56 -5.95 4.09 4.85
CA VAL A 56 -5.83 3.89 3.41
C VAL A 56 -5.60 2.42 3.08
N LEU A 57 -4.76 1.72 3.86
CA LEU A 57 -4.53 0.28 3.70
C LEU A 57 -5.84 -0.51 3.77
N ARG A 58 -6.63 -0.31 4.83
CA ARG A 58 -7.92 -0.98 5.03
C ARG A 58 -8.91 -0.65 3.91
N LEU A 59 -8.90 0.59 3.42
CA LEU A 59 -9.75 0.99 2.31
C LEU A 59 -9.39 0.25 1.01
N LEU A 60 -8.10 0.16 0.68
CA LEU A 60 -7.62 -0.57 -0.51
C LEU A 60 -7.95 -2.06 -0.42
N LEU A 61 -7.77 -2.68 0.75
CA LEU A 61 -8.11 -4.09 0.98
C LEU A 61 -9.62 -4.33 0.80
N LYS A 62 -10.46 -3.45 1.34
CA LYS A 62 -11.92 -3.53 1.18
C LYS A 62 -12.37 -3.46 -0.28
N HIS A 63 -11.57 -2.83 -1.14
CA HIS A 63 -11.81 -2.71 -2.57
C HIS A 63 -11.07 -3.78 -3.40
N GLY A 64 -10.57 -4.86 -2.78
CA GLY A 64 -10.02 -6.01 -3.51
C GLY A 64 -8.56 -5.86 -3.95
N ALA A 65 -7.79 -4.97 -3.32
CA ALA A 65 -6.36 -4.86 -3.60
C ALA A 65 -5.60 -6.14 -3.20
N GLN A 66 -4.77 -6.65 -4.10
CA GLN A 66 -4.00 -7.88 -3.93
C GLN A 66 -2.79 -7.66 -3.01
N VAL A 67 -2.80 -8.36 -1.88
CA VAL A 67 -1.72 -8.30 -0.87
C VAL A 67 -0.44 -9.02 -1.28
N LEU A 68 -0.54 -9.97 -2.22
CA LEU A 68 0.56 -10.81 -2.67
C LEU A 68 1.34 -10.21 -3.85
N LEU A 69 0.97 -9.02 -4.33
CA LEU A 69 1.73 -8.34 -5.37
C LEU A 69 3.15 -8.12 -4.88
N LYS A 70 4.10 -8.47 -5.74
CA LYS A 70 5.52 -8.27 -5.50
C LYS A 70 6.01 -7.02 -6.22
N ASP A 71 6.86 -6.26 -5.57
CA ASP A 71 7.58 -5.16 -6.17
C ASP A 71 8.78 -5.69 -6.99
N ARG A 72 9.59 -4.79 -7.56
CA ARG A 72 10.76 -5.16 -8.38
C ARG A 72 11.81 -5.98 -7.62
N LYS A 73 11.86 -5.89 -6.28
CA LYS A 73 12.77 -6.67 -5.45
C LYS A 73 12.19 -8.03 -5.05
N GLY A 74 10.94 -8.32 -5.42
CA GLY A 74 10.23 -9.49 -4.95
C GLY A 74 9.54 -9.28 -3.60
N ASP A 75 9.65 -8.07 -3.02
CA ASP A 75 9.05 -7.73 -1.74
C ASP A 75 7.54 -7.57 -1.89
N THR A 76 6.76 -8.03 -0.92
CA THR A 76 5.31 -7.73 -0.86
C THR A 76 5.04 -6.49 0.00
N ALA A 77 3.79 -6.03 -0.01
CA ALA A 77 3.35 -4.94 0.86
C ALA A 77 3.66 -5.22 2.34
N LEU A 78 3.55 -6.49 2.77
CA LEU A 78 3.88 -6.92 4.13
C LEU A 78 5.39 -6.79 4.42
N HIS A 79 6.26 -7.21 3.50
CA HIS A 79 7.72 -7.03 3.65
C HIS A 79 8.07 -5.55 3.81
N THR A 80 7.36 -4.69 3.08
CA THR A 80 7.52 -3.24 3.17
C THR A 80 7.04 -2.68 4.51
N ALA A 81 5.91 -3.17 5.03
CA ALA A 81 5.39 -2.81 6.36
C ALA A 81 6.37 -3.24 7.48
N ALA A 82 6.87 -4.47 7.41
CA ALA A 82 7.84 -5.01 8.36
C ALA A 82 9.15 -4.20 8.33
N GLY A 83 9.67 -3.89 7.14
CA GLY A 83 10.85 -3.05 6.99
C GLY A 83 10.67 -1.62 7.53
N ARG A 84 9.45 -1.07 7.50
CA ARG A 84 9.14 0.21 8.14
C ARG A 84 9.09 0.07 9.67
N ALA A 85 8.44 -0.96 10.20
CA ALA A 85 8.37 -1.22 11.63
C ALA A 85 9.77 -1.38 12.26
N LEU A 86 10.67 -2.09 11.57
CA LEU A 86 12.06 -2.27 11.99
C LEU A 86 12.88 -0.96 11.98
N LYS A 87 12.58 -0.03 11.05
CA LYS A 87 13.26 1.27 10.96
C LYS A 87 12.79 2.30 11.98
N HIS A 88 11.55 2.19 12.45
CA HIS A 88 10.93 3.16 13.36
C HIS A 88 10.86 2.70 14.83
N GLY A 89 11.59 1.64 15.21
CA GLY A 89 11.87 1.37 16.62
C GLY A 89 10.65 0.99 17.46
N LYS A 90 10.03 -0.14 17.13
CA LYS A 90 9.61 -1.06 18.19
C LYS A 90 10.41 -2.34 17.98
N THR A 91 11.38 -2.54 18.85
CA THR A 91 12.04 -3.83 19.07
C THR A 91 10.98 -4.82 19.56
N ALA A 92 10.12 -5.29 18.66
CA ALA A 92 9.14 -6.34 18.93
C ALA A 92 9.72 -7.72 18.58
N TYR A 93 11.04 -7.88 18.71
CA TYR A 93 11.79 -9.08 18.36
C TYR A 93 12.81 -9.51 19.44
N ASP A 94 12.86 -8.86 20.61
CA ASP A 94 13.63 -9.43 21.74
C ASP A 94 12.96 -10.71 22.28
N ASP A 95 11.65 -10.89 22.06
CA ASP A 95 10.88 -12.05 22.56
C ASP A 95 10.75 -13.20 21.54
N LEU A 96 11.39 -13.13 20.37
CA LEU A 96 11.38 -14.22 19.38
C LEU A 96 12.62 -15.11 19.44
N VAL A 97 13.38 -15.05 20.56
CA VAL A 97 14.22 -16.16 20.99
C VAL A 97 13.28 -17.30 21.37
N VAL A 98 12.90 -18.08 20.36
CA VAL A 98 12.48 -19.47 20.56
C VAL A 98 13.70 -20.17 21.19
N PRO A 99 13.59 -20.77 22.38
CA PRO A 99 14.70 -21.51 22.99
C PRO A 99 15.20 -22.65 22.09
#